data_AF-A0A524AH72-F1
#
_entry.id   AF-A0A524AH72-F1
#
_cell.length_a   1.000
_cell.length_b   1.000
_cell.length_c   1.000
_cell.angle_alpha   90.00
_cell.angle_beta   90.00
_cell.angle_gamma   90.00
#
_symmetry.space_group_name_H-M   'P 1'
#
loop_
_entity.id
_entity.type
_entity.pdbx_description
1 polymer ?
#
loop_
_entity_poly.entity_id
_entity_poly.type
_entity_poly.pdbx_seq_one_letter_code
_entity_poly.pdbx_strand_id
1 'polypeptide(L)'
;MARNIVVEEFKQEPLEKQKLEVVERKGLGHPDSICDAILDRVSVELSKEYLKKFGAIMHHNADKSLLVAGEVETRFGGGEVKQPMLLIVGDRATKEVEGTIIPVNDIAVHAAKNWIKENLRFVDPEKHMRYQVELRPGSAALTDIFKRKGRMFSANDTSAAVGYAPMTWTEQLVLKAERYLNSKEFKKEFPESGEDVKIMGFRKNDELCLTVGMAFVDRFV
;
A
#
# COMPACT_ATOMS: atom_id res chain seq x y z
N MET A 1 21.71 -27.42 1.18
CA MET A 1 21.55 -27.52 -0.29
C MET A 1 22.25 -26.33 -0.92
N ALA A 2 22.86 -26.51 -2.09
CA ALA A 2 23.35 -25.37 -2.87
C ALA A 2 22.16 -24.54 -3.39
N ARG A 3 22.34 -23.22 -3.54
CA ARG A 3 21.31 -22.35 -4.12
C ARG A 3 21.30 -22.52 -5.64
N ASN A 4 20.11 -22.52 -6.24
CA ASN A 4 19.95 -22.53 -7.69
C ASN A 4 20.11 -21.10 -8.23
N ILE A 5 21.35 -20.70 -8.48
CA ILE A 5 21.68 -19.36 -8.99
C ILE A 5 22.13 -19.50 -10.43
N VAL A 6 21.44 -18.80 -11.34
CA VAL A 6 21.77 -18.73 -12.75
C VAL A 6 22.04 -17.27 -13.10
N VAL A 7 23.15 -17.02 -13.80
CA VAL A 7 23.52 -15.69 -14.27
C VAL A 7 23.72 -15.79 -15.78
N GLU A 8 22.95 -14.99 -16.52
CA GLU A 8 22.97 -14.96 -17.98
C GLU A 8 23.12 -13.53 -18.49
N GLU A 9 23.77 -13.39 -19.65
CA GLU A 9 23.86 -12.13 -20.36
C GLU A 9 22.48 -11.73 -20.92
N PHE A 10 22.03 -10.52 -20.62
CA PHE A 10 20.76 -10.00 -21.11
C PHE A 10 20.91 -9.40 -22.51
N LYS A 11 20.45 -10.13 -23.54
CA LYS A 11 20.58 -9.76 -24.96
C LYS A 11 19.32 -9.08 -25.51
N GLN A 12 18.97 -7.92 -24.96
CA GLN A 12 17.84 -7.10 -25.45
C GLN A 12 18.23 -5.62 -25.53
N GLU A 13 17.50 -4.86 -26.34
CA GLU A 13 17.65 -3.41 -26.39
C GLU A 13 17.24 -2.79 -25.04
N PRO A 14 18.12 -2.00 -24.38
CA PRO A 14 17.80 -1.34 -23.13
C PRO A 14 16.51 -0.50 -23.23
N LEU A 15 15.69 -0.50 -22.18
CA LEU A 15 14.39 0.18 -22.18
C LEU A 15 14.48 1.66 -22.58
N GLU A 16 15.54 2.35 -22.16
CA GLU A 16 15.80 3.75 -22.53
C GLU A 16 15.99 3.98 -24.05
N LYS A 17 16.50 2.98 -24.78
CA LYS A 17 16.71 3.05 -26.23
C LYS A 17 15.48 2.63 -27.03
N GLN A 18 14.50 2.00 -26.38
CA GLN A 18 13.26 1.63 -27.03
C GLN A 18 12.45 2.88 -27.39
N LYS A 19 11.69 2.80 -28.49
CA LYS A 19 10.90 3.92 -29.03
C LYS A 19 9.69 4.29 -28.17
N LEU A 20 9.25 3.39 -27.30
CA LEU A 20 8.05 3.57 -26.50
C LEU A 20 8.34 3.10 -25.08
N GLU A 21 7.96 3.92 -24.10
CA GLU A 21 7.99 3.57 -22.69
C GLU A 21 6.78 4.19 -22.00
N VAL A 22 6.11 3.39 -21.15
CA VAL A 22 4.96 3.83 -20.36
C VAL A 22 5.23 3.48 -18.92
N VAL A 23 5.16 4.50 -18.06
CA VAL A 23 5.35 4.36 -16.61
C VAL A 23 4.18 5.01 -15.91
N GLU A 24 3.55 4.31 -14.98
CA GLU A 24 2.51 4.86 -14.12
C GLU A 24 2.92 4.76 -12.66
N ARG A 25 2.57 5.79 -11.88
CA ARG A 25 2.66 5.77 -10.43
C ARG A 25 1.37 6.29 -9.83
N LYS A 26 0.75 5.44 -9.00
CA LYS A 26 -0.33 5.80 -8.08
C LYS A 26 0.30 6.32 -6.78
N GLY A 27 -0.10 7.52 -6.40
CA GLY A 27 0.46 8.24 -5.27
C GLY A 27 -0.24 7.95 -3.96
N LEU A 28 0.22 8.63 -2.91
CA LEU A 28 -0.15 8.36 -1.51
C LEU A 28 -1.66 8.21 -1.26
N GLY A 29 -2.47 9.13 -1.79
CA GLY A 29 -3.92 9.16 -1.58
C GLY A 29 -4.73 8.36 -2.61
N HIS A 30 -4.10 7.69 -3.56
CA HIS A 30 -4.82 6.86 -4.53
C HIS A 30 -5.46 5.65 -3.80
N PRO A 31 -6.72 5.29 -4.07
CA PRO A 31 -7.43 4.21 -3.37
C PRO A 31 -6.65 2.88 -3.25
N ASP A 32 -6.03 2.44 -4.35
CA ASP A 32 -5.19 1.23 -4.34
C ASP A 32 -3.95 1.37 -3.44
N SER A 33 -3.28 2.52 -3.47
CA SER A 33 -2.10 2.77 -2.63
C SER A 33 -2.44 2.91 -1.15
N ILE A 34 -3.63 3.44 -0.83
CA ILE A 34 -4.18 3.45 0.53
C ILE A 34 -4.37 2.01 1.02
N CYS A 35 -4.99 1.15 0.20
CA CYS A 35 -5.16 -0.27 0.49
C CYS A 35 -3.81 -0.94 0.79
N ASP A 36 -2.86 -0.84 -0.13
CA ASP A 36 -1.53 -1.45 -0.01
C ASP A 36 -0.82 -1.00 1.28
N ALA A 37 -0.80 0.30 1.54
CA ALA A 37 -0.05 0.87 2.65
C ALA A 37 -0.70 0.59 4.02
N ILE A 38 -2.04 0.58 4.09
CA ILE A 38 -2.73 0.18 5.31
C ILE A 38 -2.50 -1.30 5.59
N LEU A 39 -2.61 -2.16 4.58
CA LEU A 39 -2.41 -3.60 4.74
C LEU A 39 -0.99 -3.96 5.18
N ASP A 40 0.03 -3.31 4.60
CA ASP A 40 1.40 -3.41 5.08
C ASP A 40 1.52 -2.99 6.55
N ARG A 41 0.90 -1.86 6.93
CA ARG A 41 0.88 -1.41 8.33
C ARG A 41 0.21 -2.42 9.26
N VAL A 42 -0.92 -3.02 8.86
CA VAL A 42 -1.62 -4.07 9.62
C VAL A 42 -0.70 -5.27 9.83
N SER A 43 -0.02 -5.73 8.78
CA SER A 43 0.95 -6.83 8.84
C SER A 43 2.10 -6.55 9.83
N VAL A 44 2.66 -5.33 9.77
CA VAL A 44 3.72 -4.89 10.69
C VAL A 44 3.23 -4.86 12.15
N GLU A 45 2.05 -4.30 12.41
CA GLU A 45 1.54 -4.19 13.78
C GLU A 45 1.13 -5.55 14.36
N LEU A 46 0.56 -6.45 13.55
CA LEU A 46 0.32 -7.85 13.96
C LEU A 46 1.64 -8.56 14.29
N SER A 47 2.65 -8.41 13.44
CA SER A 47 3.98 -8.98 13.66
C SER A 47 4.62 -8.51 14.97
N LYS A 48 4.53 -7.20 15.26
CA LYS A 48 5.00 -6.62 16.54
C LYS A 48 4.25 -7.20 17.73
N GLU A 49 2.93 -7.32 17.65
CA GLU A 49 2.13 -7.85 18.76
C GLU A 49 2.46 -9.33 19.02
N TYR A 50 2.64 -10.13 17.97
CA TYR A 50 3.06 -11.52 18.10
C TYR A 50 4.45 -11.65 18.72
N LEU A 51 5.42 -10.86 18.24
CA LEU A 51 6.78 -10.84 18.80
C LEU A 51 6.77 -10.43 20.27
N LYS A 52 5.99 -9.41 20.63
CA LYS A 52 5.87 -8.91 22.00
C LYS A 52 5.29 -9.95 22.96
N LYS A 53 4.27 -10.69 22.54
CA LYS A 53 3.56 -11.66 23.40
C LYS A 53 4.22 -13.04 23.43
N PHE A 54 4.76 -13.49 22.30
CA PHE A 54 5.15 -14.89 22.10
C PHE A 54 6.61 -15.05 21.64
N GLY A 55 7.35 -13.96 21.41
CA GLY A 55 8.74 -14.01 20.95
C GLY A 55 8.92 -14.49 19.50
N ALA A 56 7.83 -14.67 18.76
CA ALA A 56 7.83 -15.13 17.37
C ALA A 56 6.65 -14.54 16.60
N ILE A 57 6.79 -14.40 15.28
CA ILE A 57 5.70 -13.99 14.39
C ILE A 57 4.81 -15.20 14.12
N MET A 58 3.51 -15.04 14.35
CA MET A 58 2.51 -16.06 14.01
C MET A 58 2.04 -15.92 12.57
N HIS A 59 1.55 -17.01 11.99
CA HIS A 59 0.99 -16.99 10.64
C HIS A 59 -0.09 -15.91 10.49
N HIS A 60 0.11 -15.01 9.53
CA HIS A 60 -0.88 -14.10 9.02
C HIS A 60 -0.50 -13.69 7.59
N ASN A 61 -1.51 -13.41 6.78
CA ASN A 61 -1.41 -12.75 5.48
C ASN A 61 -2.52 -11.69 5.50
N ALA A 62 -2.14 -10.43 5.39
CA ALA A 62 -3.06 -9.29 5.43
C ALA A 62 -2.86 -8.47 4.15
N ASP A 63 -3.20 -9.07 3.01
CA ASP A 63 -2.89 -8.60 1.65
C ASP A 63 -4.13 -8.59 0.74
N LYS A 64 -5.35 -8.70 1.32
CA LYS A 64 -6.61 -8.53 0.61
C LYS A 64 -7.43 -7.41 1.22
N SER A 65 -7.73 -6.39 0.42
CA SER A 65 -8.61 -5.30 0.84
C SER A 65 -9.47 -4.78 -0.31
N LEU A 66 -10.52 -4.07 0.07
CA LEU A 66 -11.37 -3.30 -0.82
C LEU A 66 -11.68 -1.97 -0.14
N LEU A 67 -11.36 -0.86 -0.80
CA LEU A 67 -11.83 0.47 -0.41
C LEU A 67 -13.08 0.82 -1.21
N VAL A 68 -14.24 0.69 -0.58
CA VAL A 68 -15.53 1.05 -1.18
C VAL A 68 -15.70 2.56 -1.07
N ALA A 69 -16.03 3.18 -2.21
CA ALA A 69 -16.25 4.62 -2.29
C ALA A 69 -17.38 5.09 -1.36
N GLY A 70 -17.19 6.26 -0.77
CA GLY A 70 -18.24 7.00 -0.09
C GLY A 70 -18.99 7.92 -1.08
N GLU A 71 -19.73 8.87 -0.51
CA GLU A 71 -20.41 9.93 -1.26
C GLU A 71 -20.04 11.28 -0.66
N VAL A 72 -19.68 12.23 -1.52
CA VAL A 72 -19.28 13.58 -1.13
C VAL A 72 -20.07 14.60 -1.94
N GLU A 73 -20.43 15.70 -1.30
CA GLU A 73 -20.94 16.89 -1.96
C GLU A 73 -19.83 17.93 -1.99
N THR A 74 -19.24 18.19 -3.16
CA THR A 74 -18.17 19.16 -3.33
C THR A 74 -18.71 20.55 -3.65
N ARG A 75 -18.16 21.60 -3.01
CA ARG A 75 -18.49 23.00 -3.29
C ARG A 75 -17.26 23.88 -3.09
N PHE A 76 -17.15 24.98 -3.83
CA PHE A 76 -16.13 25.99 -3.59
C PHE A 76 -16.22 26.51 -2.14
N GLY A 77 -15.08 26.63 -1.47
CA GLY A 77 -14.98 27.00 -0.06
C GLY A 77 -15.33 25.87 0.92
N GLY A 78 -15.67 24.67 0.44
CA GLY A 78 -15.82 23.46 1.25
C GLY A 78 -17.13 22.70 1.01
N GLY A 79 -17.01 21.38 0.97
CA GLY A 79 -18.10 20.42 0.84
C GLY A 79 -18.37 19.60 2.11
N GLU A 80 -19.12 18.52 1.94
CA GLU A 80 -19.48 17.59 3.02
C GLU A 80 -19.37 16.12 2.56
N VAL A 81 -18.89 15.25 3.46
CA VAL A 81 -18.95 13.80 3.27
C VAL A 81 -20.36 13.33 3.66
N LYS A 82 -21.17 12.94 2.68
CA LYS A 82 -22.55 12.42 2.89
C LYS A 82 -22.53 10.97 3.35
N GLN A 83 -21.66 10.16 2.73
CA GLN A 83 -21.47 8.77 3.10
C GLN A 83 -19.97 8.49 3.26
N PRO A 84 -19.54 7.93 4.42
CA PRO A 84 -18.14 7.56 4.63
C PRO A 84 -17.72 6.44 3.67
N MET A 85 -16.43 6.42 3.34
CA MET A 85 -15.82 5.27 2.66
C MET A 85 -15.83 4.05 3.58
N LEU A 86 -15.83 2.84 3.01
CA LEU A 86 -15.72 1.59 3.76
C LEU A 86 -14.45 0.84 3.35
N LEU A 87 -13.52 0.67 4.30
CA LEU A 87 -12.36 -0.19 4.13
C LEU A 87 -12.67 -1.60 4.64
N ILE A 88 -12.63 -2.57 3.73
CA ILE A 88 -12.73 -3.99 4.04
C ILE A 88 -11.33 -4.59 4.00
N VAL A 89 -10.90 -5.24 5.08
CA VAL A 89 -9.61 -5.93 5.20
C VAL A 89 -9.87 -7.41 5.45
N GLY A 90 -9.33 -8.30 4.63
CA GLY A 90 -9.58 -9.73 4.69
C GLY A 90 -8.31 -10.58 4.68
N ASP A 91 -8.54 -11.89 4.59
CA ASP A 91 -7.56 -12.98 4.53
C ASP A 91 -7.30 -13.69 5.87
N ARG A 92 -6.03 -13.84 6.30
CA ARG A 92 -5.67 -14.75 7.39
C ARG A 92 -4.90 -14.09 8.52
N ALA A 93 -5.29 -14.36 9.76
CA ALA A 93 -4.50 -14.00 10.94
C ALA A 93 -4.77 -14.97 12.11
N THR A 94 -3.72 -15.26 12.88
CA THR A 94 -3.81 -16.08 14.10
C THR A 94 -4.48 -15.28 15.22
N LYS A 95 -5.70 -15.67 15.63
CA LYS A 95 -6.46 -14.99 16.69
C LYS A 95 -6.23 -15.54 18.10
N GLU A 96 -5.65 -16.72 18.21
CA GLU A 96 -5.40 -17.36 19.50
C GLU A 96 -4.10 -18.16 19.44
N VAL A 97 -3.29 -18.04 20.48
CA VAL A 97 -2.05 -18.81 20.68
C VAL A 97 -2.01 -19.23 22.15
N GLU A 98 -1.91 -20.54 22.41
CA GLU A 98 -1.78 -21.08 23.78
C GLU A 98 -2.85 -20.54 24.76
N GLY A 99 -4.11 -20.41 24.29
CA GLY A 99 -5.22 -19.88 25.09
C GLY A 99 -5.25 -18.35 25.22
N THR A 100 -4.24 -17.63 24.70
CA THR A 100 -4.20 -16.18 24.67
C THR A 100 -4.85 -15.64 23.40
N ILE A 101 -5.90 -14.84 23.56
CA ILE A 101 -6.58 -14.17 22.45
C ILE A 101 -5.78 -12.94 21.99
N ILE A 102 -5.60 -12.80 20.68
CA ILE A 102 -4.98 -11.65 20.03
C ILE A 102 -6.10 -10.77 19.45
N PRO A 103 -6.14 -9.46 19.77
CA PRO A 103 -7.17 -8.55 19.30
C PRO A 103 -6.90 -8.12 17.84
N VAL A 104 -6.89 -9.07 16.92
CA VAL A 104 -6.54 -8.87 15.49
C VAL A 104 -7.38 -7.75 14.87
N ASN A 105 -8.68 -7.71 15.16
CA ASN A 105 -9.57 -6.71 14.59
C ASN A 105 -9.22 -5.31 15.08
N ASP A 106 -8.95 -5.13 16.38
CA ASP A 106 -8.61 -3.83 16.94
C ASP A 106 -7.26 -3.34 16.43
N ILE A 107 -6.27 -4.24 16.31
CA ILE A 107 -4.96 -3.94 15.72
C ILE A 107 -5.13 -3.46 14.28
N ALA A 108 -5.92 -4.16 13.47
CA ALA A 108 -6.14 -3.81 12.08
C ALA A 108 -6.81 -2.43 11.94
N VAL A 109 -7.87 -2.18 12.72
CA VAL A 109 -8.57 -0.88 12.71
C VAL A 109 -7.66 0.24 13.21
N HIS A 110 -6.89 0.02 14.27
CA HIS A 110 -5.98 1.03 14.82
C HIS A 110 -4.84 1.37 13.84
N ALA A 111 -4.25 0.36 13.21
CA ALA A 111 -3.25 0.53 12.17
C ALA A 111 -3.78 1.37 11.00
N ALA A 112 -4.98 1.07 10.51
CA ALA A 112 -5.63 1.82 9.44
C ALA A 112 -5.89 3.29 9.83
N LYS A 113 -6.48 3.51 11.01
CA LYS A 113 -6.78 4.86 11.52
C LYS A 113 -5.52 5.71 11.68
N ASN A 114 -4.46 5.14 12.24
CA ASN A 114 -3.19 5.84 12.43
C ASN A 114 -2.56 6.19 11.08
N TRP A 115 -2.53 5.25 10.14
CA TRP A 115 -2.00 5.51 8.80
C TRP A 115 -2.76 6.65 8.11
N ILE A 116 -4.09 6.64 8.15
CA ILE A 116 -4.90 7.71 7.56
C ILE A 116 -4.59 9.06 8.20
N LYS A 117 -4.54 9.11 9.54
CA LYS A 117 -4.25 10.33 10.30
C LYS A 117 -2.86 10.90 10.00
N GLU A 118 -1.88 10.04 9.76
CA GLU A 118 -0.50 10.43 9.46
C GLU A 118 -0.31 10.90 8.02
N ASN A 119 -1.12 10.40 7.07
CA ASN A 119 -0.87 10.53 5.64
C ASN A 119 -1.90 11.36 4.87
N LEU A 120 -3.14 11.49 5.35
CA LEU A 120 -4.22 12.21 4.65
C LEU A 120 -4.69 13.41 5.50
N ARG A 121 -4.33 14.64 5.10
CA ARG A 121 -4.57 15.87 5.89
C ARG A 121 -6.04 16.16 6.17
N PHE A 122 -6.94 15.73 5.28
CA PHE A 122 -8.36 16.13 5.30
C PHE A 122 -9.34 14.95 5.37
N VAL A 123 -8.83 13.73 5.61
CA VAL A 123 -9.65 12.54 5.84
C VAL A 123 -9.65 12.23 7.34
N ASP A 124 -10.80 12.41 7.99
CA ASP A 124 -10.98 12.04 9.39
C ASP A 124 -11.28 10.52 9.47
N PRO A 125 -10.40 9.71 10.06
CA PRO A 125 -10.56 8.26 10.09
C PRO A 125 -11.70 7.78 10.99
N GLU A 126 -12.25 8.62 11.86
CA GLU A 126 -13.43 8.29 12.69
C GLU A 126 -14.73 8.69 11.99
N LYS A 127 -14.73 9.82 11.26
CA LYS A 127 -15.95 10.34 10.63
C LYS A 127 -16.13 9.84 9.20
N HIS A 128 -15.07 9.93 8.38
CA HIS A 128 -15.13 9.73 6.93
C HIS A 128 -14.88 8.27 6.51
N MET A 129 -14.61 7.38 7.46
CA MET A 129 -14.28 5.98 7.21
C MET A 129 -15.14 5.03 8.06
N ARG A 130 -15.38 3.85 7.52
CA ARG A 130 -15.85 2.65 8.22
C ARG A 130 -14.88 1.52 7.95
N TYR A 131 -14.80 0.57 8.88
CA TYR A 131 -13.84 -0.52 8.83
C TYR A 131 -14.56 -1.84 9.03
N GLN A 132 -14.32 -2.79 8.14
CA GLN A 132 -14.79 -4.17 8.25
C GLN A 132 -13.58 -5.10 8.19
N VAL A 133 -13.35 -5.86 9.26
CA VAL A 133 -12.21 -6.79 9.36
C VAL A 133 -12.69 -8.23 9.23
N GLU A 134 -12.35 -8.84 8.10
CA GLU A 134 -12.60 -10.22 7.69
C GLU A 134 -11.34 -11.09 7.75
N LEU A 135 -10.40 -10.78 8.64
CA LEU A 135 -9.25 -11.64 8.92
C LEU A 135 -9.72 -12.89 9.66
N ARG A 136 -9.52 -14.07 9.07
CA ARG A 136 -9.94 -15.38 9.60
C ARG A 136 -8.73 -16.24 10.00
N PRO A 137 -8.88 -17.29 10.83
CA PRO A 137 -7.79 -18.20 11.12
C PRO A 137 -7.19 -18.82 9.85
N GLY A 138 -5.87 -19.00 9.82
CA GLY A 138 -5.16 -19.70 8.75
C GLY A 138 -5.56 -21.18 8.65
N SER A 139 -5.33 -21.81 7.50
CA SER A 139 -5.50 -23.26 7.38
C SER A 139 -4.46 -24.01 8.21
N ALA A 140 -4.79 -25.23 8.66
CA ALA A 140 -3.86 -26.04 9.45
C ALA A 140 -2.51 -26.27 8.74
N ALA A 141 -2.53 -26.49 7.42
CA ALA A 141 -1.33 -26.69 6.62
C ALA A 141 -0.40 -25.47 6.59
N LEU A 142 -0.95 -24.26 6.44
CA LEU A 142 -0.15 -23.03 6.38
C LEU A 142 0.35 -22.60 7.77
N THR A 143 -0.45 -22.81 8.80
CA THR A 143 -0.04 -22.51 10.18
C THR A 143 1.07 -23.45 10.66
N ASP A 144 1.15 -24.69 10.17
CA ASP A 144 2.22 -25.64 10.50
C ASP A 144 3.61 -25.14 10.05
N ILE A 145 3.70 -24.48 8.90
CA ILE A 145 4.96 -23.90 8.39
C ILE A 145 5.58 -22.95 9.42
N PHE A 146 4.74 -22.14 10.07
CA PHE A 146 5.17 -21.16 11.07
C PHE A 146 5.40 -21.77 12.46
N LYS A 147 4.87 -22.96 12.73
CA LYS A 147 5.13 -23.71 13.97
C LYS A 147 6.45 -24.47 13.95
N ARG A 148 6.94 -24.83 12.76
CA ARG A 148 8.21 -25.54 12.59
C ARG A 148 9.36 -24.67 13.09
N LYS A 149 10.04 -25.14 14.13
CA LYS A 149 11.23 -24.48 14.69
C LYS A 149 12.41 -24.68 13.73
N GLY A 150 13.03 -23.59 13.29
CA GLY A 150 14.21 -23.61 12.42
C GLY A 150 14.74 -22.19 12.18
N ARG A 151 15.98 -22.09 11.67
CA ARG A 151 16.56 -20.78 11.28
C ARG A 151 15.95 -20.20 10.00
N MET A 152 15.24 -21.02 9.22
CA MET A 152 14.68 -20.67 7.92
C MET A 152 13.29 -21.30 7.78
N PHE A 153 12.29 -20.51 7.43
CA PHE A 153 10.94 -20.98 7.16
C PHE A 153 10.83 -21.57 5.76
N SER A 154 9.88 -22.50 5.58
CA SER A 154 9.49 -22.96 4.24
C SER A 154 8.69 -21.86 3.53
N ALA A 155 8.75 -21.84 2.21
CA ALA A 155 7.87 -20.95 1.43
C ALA A 155 6.41 -21.29 1.71
N ASN A 156 5.58 -20.25 1.86
CA ASN A 156 4.13 -20.40 2.07
C ASN A 156 3.37 -20.65 0.75
N ASP A 157 3.98 -20.31 -0.39
CA ASP A 157 3.41 -20.45 -1.73
C ASP A 157 4.51 -20.63 -2.79
N THR A 158 4.10 -21.02 -4.00
CA THR A 158 4.97 -21.05 -5.19
C THR A 158 4.85 -19.73 -5.93
N SER A 159 5.75 -18.80 -5.63
CA SER A 159 5.71 -17.43 -6.16
C SER A 159 7.05 -17.03 -6.79
N ALA A 160 7.01 -16.00 -7.65
CA ALA A 160 8.20 -15.38 -8.24
C ALA A 160 8.21 -13.88 -7.94
N ALA A 161 9.39 -13.35 -7.62
CA ALA A 161 9.63 -11.92 -7.47
C ALA A 161 10.56 -11.45 -8.59
N VAL A 162 10.25 -10.29 -9.18
CA VAL A 162 11.05 -9.66 -10.24
C VAL A 162 11.53 -8.31 -9.75
N GLY A 163 12.79 -7.99 -10.03
CA GLY A 163 13.37 -6.68 -9.76
C GLY A 163 14.46 -6.37 -10.76
N TYR A 164 14.71 -5.09 -11.00
CA TYR A 164 15.74 -4.61 -11.91
C TYR A 164 16.33 -3.30 -11.37
N ALA A 165 17.53 -2.98 -11.84
CA ALA A 165 18.20 -1.72 -11.60
C ALA A 165 19.22 -1.45 -12.73
N PRO A 166 19.51 -0.19 -13.07
CA PRO A 166 18.89 1.03 -12.53
C PRO A 166 17.50 1.30 -13.12
N MET A 167 16.78 2.27 -12.54
CA MET A 167 15.57 2.83 -13.14
C MET A 167 15.93 3.71 -14.35
N THR A 168 15.09 3.69 -15.38
CA THR A 168 15.19 4.60 -16.53
C THR A 168 14.98 6.06 -16.13
N TRP A 169 15.33 6.98 -17.03
CA TRP A 169 15.03 8.39 -16.82
C TRP A 169 13.52 8.67 -16.63
N THR A 170 12.65 8.04 -17.43
CA THR A 170 11.18 8.21 -17.31
C THR A 170 10.65 7.67 -15.99
N GLU A 171 11.13 6.49 -15.54
CA GLU A 171 10.77 5.92 -14.24
C GLU A 171 11.18 6.82 -13.08
N GLN A 172 12.41 7.33 -13.11
CA GLN A 172 12.89 8.26 -12.09
C GLN A 172 12.07 9.55 -12.06
N LEU A 173 11.71 10.10 -13.23
CA LEU A 173 10.95 11.34 -13.31
C LEU A 173 9.53 11.15 -12.76
N VAL A 174 8.82 10.09 -13.16
CA VAL A 174 7.48 9.78 -12.64
C VAL A 174 7.51 9.56 -11.13
N LEU A 175 8.49 8.82 -10.61
CA LEU A 175 8.67 8.61 -9.17
C LEU A 175 8.94 9.91 -8.42
N LYS A 176 9.87 10.74 -8.91
CA LYS A 176 10.25 12.01 -8.27
C LYS A 176 9.12 13.04 -8.33
N ALA A 177 8.39 13.10 -9.44
CA ALA A 177 7.28 14.04 -9.60
C ALA A 177 6.15 13.74 -8.60
N GLU A 178 5.77 12.48 -8.41
CA GLU A 178 4.72 12.14 -7.42
C GLU A 178 5.18 12.45 -6.00
N ARG A 179 6.43 12.09 -5.66
CA ARG A 179 7.02 12.41 -4.35
C ARG A 179 7.12 13.91 -4.11
N TYR A 180 7.40 14.69 -5.14
CA TYR A 180 7.45 16.14 -5.05
C TYR A 180 6.05 16.72 -4.78
N LEU A 181 5.04 16.33 -5.56
CA LEU A 181 3.65 16.80 -5.38
C LEU A 181 3.04 16.37 -4.04
N ASN A 182 3.49 15.25 -3.46
CA ASN A 182 3.10 14.78 -2.13
C ASN A 182 4.11 15.12 -1.01
N SER A 183 5.12 15.95 -1.30
CA SER A 183 6.07 16.42 -0.27
C SER A 183 5.41 17.39 0.70
N LYS A 184 5.91 17.44 1.94
CA LYS A 184 5.39 18.36 2.96
C LYS A 184 5.56 19.81 2.55
N GLU A 185 6.68 20.11 1.87
CA GLU A 185 7.02 21.43 1.37
C GLU A 185 6.02 21.87 0.31
N PHE A 186 5.75 21.04 -0.71
CA PHE A 186 4.77 21.33 -1.75
C PHE A 186 3.36 21.46 -1.18
N LYS A 187 2.93 20.56 -0.29
CA LYS A 187 1.62 20.61 0.37
C LYS A 187 1.43 21.82 1.29
N LYS A 188 2.52 22.42 1.76
CA LYS A 188 2.49 23.66 2.56
C LYS A 188 2.35 24.90 1.68
N GLU A 189 3.01 24.89 0.52
CA GLU A 189 2.92 25.97 -0.47
C GLU A 189 1.58 25.96 -1.21
N PHE A 190 1.08 24.77 -1.56
CA PHE A 190 -0.17 24.52 -2.29
C PHE A 190 -1.13 23.66 -1.44
N PRO A 191 -1.78 24.23 -0.41
CA PRO A 191 -2.68 23.47 0.47
C PRO A 191 -3.88 22.86 -0.25
N GLU A 192 -4.31 23.45 -1.37
CA GLU A 192 -5.38 22.96 -2.26
C GLU A 192 -5.03 21.63 -2.95
N SER A 193 -3.74 21.30 -3.09
CA SER A 193 -3.30 20.04 -3.71
C SER A 193 -3.56 18.87 -2.76
N GLY A 194 -4.47 17.96 -3.11
CA GLY A 194 -4.78 16.74 -2.36
C GLY A 194 -3.76 15.61 -2.53
N GLU A 195 -3.85 14.59 -1.70
CA GLU A 195 -2.90 13.47 -1.64
C GLU A 195 -3.10 12.41 -2.74
N ASP A 196 -4.30 12.36 -3.33
CA ASP A 196 -4.57 11.50 -4.50
C ASP A 196 -3.95 12.13 -5.75
N VAL A 197 -2.74 11.68 -6.04
CA VAL A 197 -1.92 12.08 -7.18
C VAL A 197 -1.60 10.83 -7.98
N LYS A 198 -1.90 10.84 -9.27
CA LYS A 198 -1.54 9.78 -10.22
C LYS A 198 -0.77 10.38 -11.38
N ILE A 199 0.41 9.84 -11.63
CA ILE A 199 1.28 10.31 -12.72
C ILE A 199 1.46 9.19 -13.74
N MET A 200 1.24 9.53 -15.00
CA MET A 200 1.54 8.67 -16.13
C MET A 200 2.55 9.36 -17.04
N GLY A 201 3.71 8.72 -17.23
CA GLY A 201 4.70 9.10 -18.23
C GLY A 201 4.54 8.24 -19.48
N PHE A 202 4.37 8.90 -20.62
CA PHE A 202 4.34 8.28 -21.93
C PHE A 202 5.48 8.88 -22.75
N ARG A 203 6.56 8.11 -22.96
CA ARG A 203 7.70 8.52 -23.78
C ARG A 203 7.60 7.89 -25.16
N LYS A 204 7.66 8.72 -26.20
CA LYS A 204 7.77 8.29 -27.59
C LYS A 204 9.03 8.88 -28.21
N ASN A 205 10.00 8.03 -28.51
CA ASN A 205 11.37 8.42 -28.86
C ASN A 205 11.95 9.33 -27.75
N ASP A 206 12.20 10.60 -28.06
CA ASP A 206 12.78 11.60 -27.14
C ASP A 206 11.72 12.56 -26.57
N GLU A 207 10.44 12.41 -26.94
CA GLU A 207 9.35 13.23 -26.41
C GLU A 207 8.64 12.53 -25.26
N LEU A 208 8.55 13.20 -24.10
CA LEU A 208 7.85 12.70 -22.92
C LEU A 208 6.59 13.54 -22.66
N CYS A 209 5.44 12.87 -22.63
CA CYS A 209 4.19 13.43 -22.10
C CYS A 209 3.99 12.95 -20.66
N LEU A 210 3.84 13.90 -19.72
CA LEU A 210 3.48 13.63 -18.34
C LEU A 210 2.02 14.04 -18.10
N THR A 211 1.16 13.06 -17.81
CA THR A 211 -0.21 13.32 -17.37
C THR A 211 -0.26 13.23 -15.85
N VAL A 212 -0.79 14.28 -15.21
CA VAL A 212 -0.96 14.36 -13.76
C VAL A 212 -2.44 14.46 -13.43
N GLY A 213 -2.99 13.40 -12.85
CA GLY A 213 -4.27 13.46 -12.14
C GLY A 213 -4.01 13.84 -10.70
N MET A 214 -4.60 14.92 -10.22
CA MET A 214 -4.40 15.39 -8.84
C MET A 214 -5.72 15.91 -8.30
N ALA A 215 -6.20 15.31 -7.21
CA ALA A 215 -7.39 15.80 -6.52
C ALA A 215 -7.11 17.16 -5.88
N PHE A 216 -8.09 18.06 -5.93
CA PHE A 216 -8.04 19.31 -5.17
C PHE A 216 -8.91 19.21 -3.92
N VAL A 217 -8.48 19.89 -2.86
CA VAL A 217 -9.19 19.98 -1.60
C VAL A 217 -10.09 21.22 -1.67
N ASP A 218 -11.38 20.98 -1.81
CA ASP A 218 -12.41 21.98 -2.11
C ASP A 218 -12.46 23.20 -1.17
N ARG A 219 -12.09 23.06 0.10
CA ARG A 219 -12.05 24.19 1.06
C ARG A 219 -11.00 25.26 0.74
N PHE A 220 -10.06 24.97 -0.16
CA PHE A 220 -9.03 25.92 -0.60
C PHE A 220 -9.25 26.42 -2.03
N VAL A 221 -10.37 26.02 -2.67
CA VAL A 221 -10.74 26.44 -4.03
C VAL A 221 -12.06 27.19 -3.97
#